data_AF-A0A8T5TI61-F1
#
_entry.id   AF-A0A8T5TI61-F1
#
_cell.length_a   1.000
_cell.length_b   1.000
_cell.length_c   1.000
_cell.angle_alpha   90.00
_cell.angle_beta   90.00
_cell.angle_gamma   90.00
#
_symmetry.space_group_name_H-M   'P 1'
#
loop_
_entity.id
_entity.type
_entity.pdbx_description
1 polymer ?
#
loop_
_entity_poly.entity_id
_entity_poly.type
_entity_poly.pdbx_seq_one_letter_code
_entity_poly.pdbx_strand_id
1 'polypeptide(L)' 'MSKFDRHIKKSATNIFPHKHCKECEDLIEDSYTYCSECYIKVSERKTRKGFIRRIFSRKKNKI' A
#
# COMPACT_ATOMS: atom_id res chain seq x y z
N MET A 1 19.32 -20.35 -36.42
CA MET A 1 18.18 -19.53 -35.95
C MET A 1 18.19 -18.21 -36.70
N SER A 2 17.12 -17.92 -37.43
CA SER A 2 17.00 -16.74 -38.29
C SER A 2 16.96 -15.45 -37.46
N LYS A 3 17.41 -14.32 -38.02
CA LYS A 3 17.33 -13.01 -37.34
C LYS A 3 15.89 -12.66 -36.94
N PHE A 4 14.89 -13.20 -37.66
CA PHE A 4 13.47 -13.01 -37.39
C PHE A 4 12.97 -13.68 -36.10
N ASP A 5 13.55 -14.81 -35.67
CA ASP A 5 13.15 -15.52 -34.44
C ASP A 5 13.50 -14.76 -33.15
N ARG A 6 14.47 -13.84 -33.20
CA ARG A 6 14.88 -13.07 -32.02
C ARG A 6 13.88 -11.99 -31.63
N HIS A 7 13.09 -11.51 -32.59
CA HIS A 7 12.12 -10.44 -32.36
C HIS A 7 10.77 -10.94 -31.81
N ILE A 8 10.41 -12.19 -32.09
CA ILE A 8 9.12 -12.78 -31.67
C ILE A 8 9.12 -13.11 -30.16
N LYS A 9 10.29 -13.42 -29.56
CA LYS A 9 10.37 -13.80 -28.14
C LYS A 9 10.19 -12.64 -27.14
N LYS A 10 10.16 -11.38 -27.60
CA LYS A 10 10.11 -10.20 -26.70
C LYS A 10 8.73 -9.54 -26.60
N SER A 11 7.73 -9.99 -27.38
CA SER A 11 6.55 -9.18 -27.68
C SER A 11 5.23 -9.59 -27.01
N ALA A 12 5.19 -10.38 -25.93
CA ALA A 12 3.88 -10.79 -25.40
C ALA A 12 3.83 -11.21 -23.93
N THR A 13 4.45 -10.46 -23.03
CA THR A 13 3.98 -10.46 -21.63
C THR A 13 3.73 -9.03 -21.23
N ASN A 14 2.51 -8.55 -21.51
CA ASN A 14 1.93 -7.42 -20.79
C ASN A 14 1.83 -7.85 -19.32
N ILE A 15 2.93 -7.71 -18.59
CA ILE A 15 2.95 -7.85 -17.14
C ILE A 15 2.27 -6.59 -16.65
N PHE A 16 0.95 -6.64 -16.50
CA PHE A 16 0.21 -5.56 -15.87
C PHE A 16 0.78 -5.38 -14.46
N PRO A 17 1.21 -4.17 -14.08
CA PRO A 17 1.81 -3.93 -12.78
C PRO A 17 0.71 -4.03 -11.72
N HIS A 18 0.55 -5.21 -11.12
CA HIS A 18 -0.34 -5.36 -9.97
C HIS A 18 0.23 -4.57 -8.79
N LYS A 19 -0.58 -3.70 -8.18
CA LYS A 19 -0.19 -3.08 -6.91
C LYS A 19 -0.19 -4.10 -5.77
N HIS A 20 0.78 -3.96 -4.89
CA HIS A 20 0.93 -4.81 -3.71
C HIS A 20 0.61 -4.00 -2.45
N CYS A 21 0.10 -4.67 -1.42
CA CYS A 21 -0.13 -4.08 -0.12
C CYS A 21 1.18 -3.61 0.51
N LYS A 22 1.20 -2.38 1.05
CA LYS A 22 2.39 -1.89 1.77
C LYS A 22 2.70 -2.59 3.09
N GLU A 23 1.75 -3.34 3.67
CA GLU A 23 1.95 -4.03 4.96
C GLU A 23 2.11 -5.54 4.80
N CYS A 24 1.38 -6.19 3.90
CA CYS A 24 1.42 -7.66 3.73
C CYS A 24 1.94 -8.10 2.36
N GLU A 25 2.21 -7.17 1.44
CA GLU A 25 2.67 -7.46 0.08
C GLU A 25 1.71 -8.31 -0.77
N ASP A 26 0.49 -8.59 -0.31
CA ASP A 26 -0.52 -9.24 -1.13
C ASP A 26 -0.93 -8.37 -2.32
N LEU A 27 -1.35 -9.01 -3.42
CA LEU A 27 -1.93 -8.33 -4.57
C LEU A 27 -3.21 -7.58 -4.16
N ILE A 28 -3.33 -6.31 -4.57
CA ILE A 28 -4.54 -5.51 -4.39
C ILE A 28 -4.91 -4.86 -5.72
N GLU A 29 -6.19 -4.55 -5.89
CA GLU A 29 -6.68 -3.68 -6.96
C GLU A 29 -5.90 -2.36 -7.03
N ASP A 30 -5.61 -1.92 -8.25
CA ASP A 30 -4.69 -0.82 -8.55
C ASP A 30 -5.11 0.54 -7.96
N SER A 31 -6.33 0.67 -7.46
CA SER A 31 -6.85 1.87 -6.78
C SER A 31 -6.45 1.98 -5.30
N TYR A 32 -6.02 0.91 -4.64
CA TYR A 32 -5.79 0.91 -3.19
C TYR A 32 -4.32 0.81 -2.79
N THR A 33 -3.98 1.35 -1.61
CA THR A 33 -2.61 1.34 -1.04
C THR A 33 -2.41 0.20 -0.03
N TYR A 34 -3.50 -0.25 0.60
CA TYR A 34 -3.51 -1.27 1.63
C TYR A 34 -4.64 -2.26 1.37
N CYS A 35 -4.43 -3.51 1.78
CA CYS A 35 -5.46 -4.52 1.80
C CYS A 35 -6.56 -4.11 2.80
N SER A 36 -7.79 -4.61 2.65
CA SER A 36 -8.91 -4.29 3.55
C SER A 36 -8.55 -4.53 5.02
N GLU A 37 -7.92 -5.67 5.32
CA GLU A 37 -7.48 -6.02 6.68
C GLU A 37 -6.37 -5.09 7.20
N CYS A 38 -5.42 -4.78 6.33
CA CYS A 38 -4.26 -3.94 6.63
C CYS A 38 -4.69 -2.50 6.88
N TYR A 39 -5.66 -2.01 6.10
CA TYR A 39 -6.24 -0.69 6.24
C TYR A 39 -6.90 -0.52 7.60
N ILE A 40 -7.68 -1.52 8.07
CA ILE A 40 -8.31 -1.51 9.38
C ILE A 40 -7.23 -1.38 10.47
N LYS A 41 -6.21 -2.24 10.44
CA LYS A 41 -5.09 -2.20 11.41
C LYS A 41 -4.38 -0.85 11.42
N VAL A 42 -4.08 -0.28 10.24
CA VAL A 42 -3.41 1.02 10.13
C VAL A 42 -4.30 2.16 10.63
N SER A 43 -5.60 2.11 10.34
CA SER A 43 -6.57 3.13 10.78
C SER A 43 -6.67 3.17 12.31
N GLU A 44 -6.75 2.01 12.97
CA GLU A 44 -6.79 1.91 14.43
C GLU A 44 -5.51 2.44 15.09
N ARG A 45 -4.33 2.14 14.52
CA ARG A 45 -3.07 2.70 15.02
C ARG A 45 -3.07 4.23 14.92
N LYS A 46 -3.62 4.80 13.84
CA LYS A 46 -3.69 6.27 13.65
C LYS A 46 -4.66 6.92 14.64
N THR A 47 -5.85 6.34 14.85
CA THR A 47 -6.82 6.90 15.80
C THR A 47 -6.27 6.92 17.21
N ARG A 48 -5.67 5.81 17.69
CA ARG A 48 -5.02 5.73 19.01
C ARG A 48 -3.95 6.82 19.19
N LYS A 49 -3.06 7.00 18.20
CA LYS A 49 -2.04 8.07 18.24
C LYS A 49 -2.65 9.48 18.28
N GLY A 50 -3.74 9.71 17.55
CA GLY A 50 -4.47 10.98 17.56
C GLY A 50 -5.12 11.29 18.91
N PHE A 51 -5.74 10.29 19.55
CA PHE A 51 -6.33 10.42 20.89
C PHE A 51 -5.28 10.78 21.94
N ILE A 52 -4.14 10.10 21.93
CA ILE A 52 -3.01 10.39 22.82
C ILE A 52 -2.57 11.85 22.65
N ARG A 53 -2.27 12.28 21.42
CA ARG A 53 -1.86 13.67 21.15
C ARG A 53 -2.89 14.70 21.63
N ARG A 54 -4.18 14.43 21.48
CA ARG A 54 -5.25 15.32 21.93
C ARG A 54 -5.34 15.43 23.46
N ILE A 55 -5.13 14.33 24.19
CA ILE A 55 -5.10 14.33 25.66
C ILE A 55 -3.89 15.11 26.17
N PHE A 56 -2.71 14.86 25.60
CA PHE A 56 -1.48 15.58 25.99
C PHE A 56 -1.52 17.07 25.63
N SER A 57 -2.12 17.43 24.48
CA SER A 57 -2.31 18.83 24.09
C SER A 57 -3.22 19.59 25.06
N ARG A 58 -4.32 18.97 25.53
CA ARG A 58 -5.21 19.57 26.54
C ARG A 58 -4.54 19.77 27.90
N LYS A 59 -3.56 18.94 28.26
CA LYS A 59 -2.82 19.04 29.52
C LYS A 59 -1.83 20.21 29.54
N LYS A 60 -1.30 20.61 28.38
CA LYS A 60 -0.36 21.74 28.24
C LYS A 60 -1.01 23.12 28.39
N ASN A 61 -2.30 23.25 28.11
CA ASN A 61 -3.05 24.53 28.22
C ASN A 61 -3.67 24.76 29.61
N LYS A 62 -3.29 23.96 30.62
CA LYS A 62 -3.79 24.05 32.01
C LYS A 62 -2.69 24.39 33.04
N ILE A 63 -1.52 24.82 32.56
CA ILE A 63 -0.43 25.36 33.39
C ILE A 63 -0.29 26.85 33.06
#